data_AF-A0A9C9DFQ2-F1
#
_entry.id   AF-A0A9C9DFQ2-F1
#
_cell.length_a   1.000
_cell.length_b   1.000
_cell.length_c   1.000
_cell.angle_alpha   90.00
_cell.angle_beta   90.00
_cell.angle_gamma   90.00
#
_symmetry.space_group_name_H-M   'P 1'
#
loop_
_entity.id
_entity.type
_entity.pdbx_description
1 polymer ?
#
loop_
_entity_poly.entity_id
_entity_poly.type
_entity_poly.pdbx_seq_one_letter_code
_entity_poly.pdbx_strand_id
1 'polypeptide(L)'
;MREVLDGEPYHVLWFYEYDRERGWRHVPPRADFWGEQREMQTTYFTLLYYEKDEALAGALSARLNGWWETACRLTACRSFGEPPRPEVRIEPDPLVEVGWAAYDRNTLLIPSPLLGRVPESGETDPALISALAEQIATRWGETLLGEQPDPYSEVAWVRDELTLWLRHEFDPSAPPSGLFNPLVEAYGPAIVPEYLDLIRRGAGAVPALQQVTGTPVADLPVNWERYFTYRLRAEAAMIAEGFTTEARLLFGDPERTEENGVVDIATEVMAVPESIEVQGVTYFNGTAWAEVWFYRQGASVGDALVTFEPFRVVDDRWVHTLAYFEDWGDLLDERSPHVTLAYHELDASATEGLMAKLEAAYGQAVSDFGLSPAALSVSVLITPSSQPGREAPVAPEGQGAAVVPVAVLSPYASGRRPGVSVQEYLTLTTIQKMIESLVAYEVAPFPPHHPLTVALAGWELERLGVTPPAAQNVTPEAFISQPFSIETLWAEDGNMPGFTHGTATAPANELAARVLIDLLVERYGPQAIPALIRYLPDSISLDDWLSRSLGIGTAEIE
;
A
#
# COMPACT_ATOMS: atom_id res chain seq x y z
N MET A 1 -7.75 -43.91 -16.14
CA MET A 1 -6.59 -43.47 -16.96
C MET A 1 -5.46 -43.09 -16.00
N ARG A 2 -4.19 -43.33 -16.37
CA ARG A 2 -3.04 -42.83 -15.60
C ARG A 2 -2.54 -41.55 -16.26
N GLU A 3 -2.51 -40.46 -15.50
CA GLU A 3 -1.92 -39.18 -15.88
C GLU A 3 -0.68 -38.93 -15.02
N VAL A 4 0.26 -38.09 -15.48
CA VAL A 4 1.39 -37.62 -14.67
C VAL A 4 1.37 -36.10 -14.68
N LEU A 5 1.25 -35.48 -13.51
CA LEU A 5 1.24 -34.03 -13.31
C LEU A 5 2.35 -33.69 -12.32
N ASP A 6 3.22 -32.74 -12.67
CA ASP A 6 4.36 -32.31 -11.85
C ASP A 6 5.26 -33.45 -11.33
N GLY A 7 5.33 -34.55 -12.09
CA GLY A 7 6.12 -35.74 -11.76
C GLY A 7 5.37 -36.78 -10.91
N GLU A 8 4.15 -36.49 -10.45
CA GLU A 8 3.33 -37.41 -9.67
C GLU A 8 2.26 -38.11 -10.53
N PRO A 9 2.09 -39.44 -10.40
CA PRO A 9 1.07 -40.16 -11.13
C PRO A 9 -0.31 -40.04 -10.46
N TYR A 10 -1.33 -39.80 -11.29
CA TYR A 10 -2.73 -39.70 -10.90
C TYR A 10 -3.59 -40.72 -11.63
N HIS A 11 -4.65 -41.16 -10.96
CA HIS A 11 -5.78 -41.86 -11.55
C HIS A 11 -6.93 -40.89 -11.80
N VAL A 12 -7.44 -40.92 -13.03
CA VAL A 12 -8.66 -40.20 -13.41
C VAL A 12 -9.69 -41.20 -13.90
N LEU A 13 -10.90 -41.10 -13.34
CA LEU A 13 -12.06 -41.87 -13.74
C LEU A 13 -12.95 -41.04 -14.66
N TRP A 14 -13.18 -41.58 -15.85
CA TRP A 14 -14.09 -41.01 -16.84
C TRP A 14 -15.21 -42.01 -17.08
N PHE A 15 -16.46 -41.55 -17.05
CA PHE A 15 -17.62 -42.41 -17.22
C PHE A 15 -18.21 -42.19 -18.61
N TYR A 16 -18.34 -43.27 -19.37
CA TYR A 16 -18.89 -43.22 -20.72
C TYR A 16 -20.08 -44.14 -20.86
N GLU A 17 -21.09 -43.66 -21.59
CA GLU A 17 -22.21 -44.47 -22.06
C GLU A 17 -22.21 -44.49 -23.59
N TYR A 18 -22.46 -45.66 -24.17
CA TYR A 18 -22.60 -45.80 -25.61
C TYR A 18 -24.05 -45.63 -26.04
N ASP A 19 -24.32 -44.54 -26.74
CA ASP A 19 -25.60 -44.26 -27.38
C ASP A 19 -25.56 -44.77 -28.84
N ARG A 20 -26.56 -45.54 -29.27
CA ARG A 20 -26.56 -46.17 -30.61
C ARG A 20 -26.59 -45.16 -31.75
N GLU A 21 -27.13 -43.95 -31.54
CA GLU A 21 -27.24 -42.91 -32.56
C GLU A 21 -26.10 -41.91 -32.47
N ARG A 22 -25.61 -41.63 -31.25
CA ARG A 22 -24.65 -40.55 -30.97
C ARG A 22 -23.23 -41.03 -30.62
N GLY A 23 -23.02 -42.34 -30.46
CA GLY A 23 -21.74 -42.93 -30.09
C GLY A 23 -21.42 -42.83 -28.59
N TRP A 24 -20.14 -42.89 -28.24
CA TRP A 24 -19.68 -42.73 -26.86
C TRP A 24 -19.87 -41.29 -26.39
N ARG A 25 -20.57 -41.11 -25.27
CA ARG A 25 -20.72 -39.82 -24.59
C ARG A 25 -20.21 -39.92 -23.17
N HIS A 26 -19.63 -38.83 -22.68
CA HIS A 26 -19.34 -38.70 -21.25
C HIS A 26 -20.67 -38.57 -20.49
N VAL A 27 -20.79 -39.27 -19.37
CA VAL A 27 -21.96 -39.26 -18.50
C VAL A 27 -21.53 -39.11 -17.05
N PRO A 28 -22.37 -38.62 -16.14
CA PRO A 28 -22.09 -38.74 -14.71
C PRO A 28 -22.08 -40.23 -14.29
N PRO A 29 -21.32 -40.58 -13.23
CA PRO A 29 -21.37 -41.92 -12.66
C PRO A 29 -22.79 -42.26 -12.19
N ARG A 30 -23.20 -43.51 -12.41
CA ARG A 30 -24.48 -44.01 -11.94
C ARG A 30 -24.44 -44.27 -10.43
N ALA A 31 -25.58 -44.16 -9.75
CA ALA A 31 -25.66 -44.32 -8.30
C ALA A 31 -25.10 -45.68 -7.79
N ASP A 32 -25.23 -46.74 -8.58
CA ASP A 32 -24.72 -48.08 -8.27
C ASP A 32 -23.19 -48.20 -8.32
N PHE A 33 -22.49 -47.29 -9.01
CA PHE A 33 -21.02 -47.27 -9.04
C PHE A 33 -20.43 -46.99 -7.65
N TRP A 34 -21.04 -46.06 -6.91
CA TRP A 34 -20.58 -45.58 -5.62
C TRP A 34 -20.75 -46.61 -4.50
N GLY A 35 -21.66 -47.56 -4.68
CA GLY A 35 -22.00 -48.58 -3.70
C GLY A 35 -22.97 -48.07 -2.63
N GLU A 36 -23.04 -48.78 -1.51
CA GLU A 36 -23.90 -48.38 -0.41
C GLU A 36 -23.30 -47.22 0.39
N GLN A 37 -24.16 -46.34 0.90
CA GLN A 37 -23.75 -45.31 1.86
C GLN A 37 -23.43 -45.96 3.20
N ARG A 38 -22.30 -45.57 3.78
CA ARG A 38 -21.79 -46.03 5.07
C ARG A 38 -21.63 -44.86 6.03
N GLU A 39 -21.63 -45.19 7.32
CA GLU A 39 -21.41 -44.26 8.41
C GLU A 39 -20.17 -44.72 9.21
N MET A 40 -19.30 -43.77 9.55
CA MET A 40 -18.17 -43.98 10.45
C MET A 40 -18.25 -42.96 11.57
N GLN A 41 -18.51 -43.42 12.78
CA GLN A 41 -18.47 -42.58 13.98
C GLN A 41 -17.05 -42.52 14.53
N THR A 42 -16.60 -41.30 14.84
CA THR A 42 -15.30 -41.04 15.45
C THR A 42 -15.48 -40.33 16.79
N THR A 43 -14.40 -39.91 17.45
CA THR A 43 -14.50 -39.16 18.70
C THR A 43 -15.26 -37.84 18.48
N TYR A 44 -14.88 -37.05 17.47
CA TYR A 44 -15.41 -35.70 17.28
C TYR A 44 -16.37 -35.54 16.09
N PHE A 45 -16.39 -36.49 15.14
CA PHE A 45 -17.18 -36.38 13.91
C PHE A 45 -18.00 -37.65 13.63
N THR A 46 -19.06 -37.47 12.84
CA THR A 46 -19.74 -38.56 12.12
C THR A 46 -19.47 -38.41 10.63
N LEU A 47 -18.82 -39.40 9.99
CA LEU A 47 -18.55 -39.38 8.57
C LEU A 47 -19.61 -40.20 7.82
N LEU A 48 -20.27 -39.58 6.84
CA LEU A 48 -21.13 -40.24 5.87
C LEU A 48 -20.41 -40.27 4.51
N TYR A 49 -20.28 -41.45 3.92
CA TYR A 49 -19.53 -41.64 2.67
C TYR A 49 -20.07 -42.85 1.91
N TYR A 50 -19.73 -42.96 0.63
CA TYR A 50 -20.07 -44.15 -0.17
C TYR A 50 -18.96 -45.19 -0.12
N GLU A 51 -19.28 -46.47 -0.32
CA GLU A 51 -18.31 -47.58 -0.25
C GLU A 51 -17.01 -47.32 -1.03
N LYS A 52 -17.07 -46.66 -2.20
CA LYS A 52 -15.87 -46.32 -2.98
C LYS A 52 -14.95 -45.29 -2.34
N ASP A 53 -15.45 -44.50 -1.39
CA ASP A 53 -14.71 -43.46 -0.67
C ASP A 53 -14.19 -43.93 0.69
N GLU A 54 -14.33 -45.21 1.04
CA GLU A 54 -13.95 -45.75 2.35
C GLU A 54 -12.48 -45.48 2.72
N ALA A 55 -11.57 -45.57 1.74
CA ALA A 55 -10.15 -45.28 1.96
C ALA A 55 -9.91 -43.79 2.30
N LEU A 56 -10.58 -42.88 1.60
CA LEU A 56 -10.52 -41.45 1.90
C LEU A 56 -11.14 -41.16 3.28
N ALA A 57 -12.33 -41.71 3.55
CA ALA A 57 -13.00 -41.53 4.84
C ALA A 57 -12.10 -41.99 6.01
N GLY A 58 -11.44 -43.15 5.85
CA GLY A 58 -10.45 -43.64 6.80
C GLY A 58 -9.28 -42.68 6.99
N ALA A 59 -8.68 -42.18 5.90
CA ALA A 59 -7.56 -41.25 5.97
C ALA A 59 -7.93 -39.90 6.61
N LEU A 60 -9.09 -39.33 6.23
CA LEU A 60 -9.58 -38.06 6.78
C LEU A 60 -9.98 -38.19 8.25
N SER A 61 -10.58 -39.31 8.66
CA SER A 61 -11.07 -39.50 10.03
C SER A 61 -9.99 -39.25 11.09
N ALA A 62 -8.79 -39.84 10.92
CA ALA A 62 -7.70 -39.67 11.87
C ALA A 62 -7.19 -38.22 11.90
N ARG A 63 -7.08 -37.60 10.72
CA ARG A 63 -6.59 -36.23 10.57
C ARG A 63 -7.55 -35.20 11.17
N LEU A 64 -8.84 -35.28 10.82
CA LEU A 64 -9.87 -34.37 11.33
C LEU A 64 -9.97 -34.47 12.86
N ASN A 65 -9.94 -35.68 13.44
CA ASN A 65 -9.92 -35.83 14.91
C ASN A 65 -8.67 -35.22 15.54
N GLY A 66 -7.49 -35.41 14.93
CA GLY A 66 -6.25 -34.82 15.43
C GLY A 66 -6.25 -33.30 15.40
N TRP A 67 -6.79 -32.69 14.35
CA TRP A 67 -6.97 -31.24 14.26
C TRP A 67 -7.96 -30.72 15.30
N TRP A 68 -9.11 -31.39 15.47
CA TRP A 68 -10.11 -31.01 16.46
C TRP A 68 -9.59 -31.13 17.89
N GLU A 69 -8.85 -32.20 18.21
CA GLU A 69 -8.18 -32.36 19.50
C GLU A 69 -7.13 -31.27 19.73
N THR A 70 -6.35 -30.94 18.69
CA THR A 70 -5.34 -29.89 18.74
C THR A 70 -5.98 -28.52 19.00
N ALA A 71 -7.02 -28.16 18.24
CA ALA A 71 -7.78 -26.93 18.44
C ALA A 71 -8.34 -26.86 19.87
N CYS A 72 -8.97 -27.93 20.35
CA CYS A 72 -9.51 -27.98 21.70
C CYS A 72 -8.46 -27.81 22.79
N ARG A 73 -7.29 -28.45 22.63
CA ARG A 73 -6.18 -28.33 23.58
C ARG A 73 -5.64 -26.91 23.59
N LEU A 74 -5.42 -26.32 22.42
CA LEU A 74 -4.83 -25.00 22.24
C LEU A 74 -5.75 -23.86 22.72
N THR A 75 -7.07 -24.04 22.64
CA THR A 75 -8.06 -23.02 23.04
C THR A 75 -8.83 -23.39 24.32
N ALA A 76 -8.36 -24.38 25.07
CA ALA A 76 -8.97 -24.90 26.30
C ALA A 76 -10.49 -25.19 26.19
N CYS A 77 -10.96 -25.78 25.10
CA CYS A 77 -12.39 -25.80 24.74
C CYS A 77 -13.35 -26.37 25.81
N ARG A 78 -12.84 -27.27 26.67
CA ARG A 78 -13.62 -27.92 27.73
C ARG A 78 -14.21 -26.94 28.76
N SER A 79 -13.65 -25.74 28.90
CA SER A 79 -14.19 -24.74 29.81
C SER A 79 -15.50 -24.11 29.31
N PHE A 80 -15.89 -24.32 28.05
CA PHE A 80 -17.03 -23.63 27.42
C PHE A 80 -18.15 -24.56 26.95
N GLY A 81 -18.05 -25.85 27.27
CA GLY A 81 -19.03 -26.87 26.92
C GLY A 81 -18.43 -27.99 26.08
N GLU A 82 -19.23 -29.02 25.81
CA GLU A 82 -18.85 -30.07 24.87
C GLU A 82 -18.97 -29.51 23.43
N PRO A 83 -17.91 -29.57 22.60
CA PRO A 83 -17.99 -29.11 21.22
C PRO A 83 -19.09 -29.84 20.46
N PRO A 84 -19.80 -29.18 19.52
CA PRO A 84 -20.73 -29.88 18.65
C PRO A 84 -19.97 -30.97 17.88
N ARG A 85 -20.59 -32.12 17.66
CA ARG A 85 -20.02 -33.21 16.84
C ARG A 85 -20.49 -33.02 15.40
N PRO A 86 -19.66 -32.47 14.50
CA PRO A 86 -20.10 -32.16 13.15
C PRO A 86 -20.26 -33.45 12.33
N GLU A 87 -21.18 -33.41 11.38
CA GLU A 87 -21.28 -34.41 10.33
C GLU A 87 -20.33 -34.03 9.19
N VAL A 88 -19.65 -35.01 8.61
CA VAL A 88 -18.77 -34.83 7.45
C VAL A 88 -19.31 -35.73 6.34
N ARG A 89 -19.67 -35.16 5.21
CA ARG A 89 -20.27 -35.89 4.09
C ARG A 89 -19.33 -35.89 2.90
N ILE A 90 -18.92 -37.08 2.47
CA ILE A 90 -18.18 -37.28 1.22
C ILE A 90 -19.21 -37.61 0.12
N GLU A 91 -19.46 -36.64 -0.74
CA GLU A 91 -20.58 -36.66 -1.69
C GLU A 91 -20.11 -36.91 -3.13
N PRO A 92 -20.74 -37.83 -3.88
CA PRO A 92 -20.48 -38.07 -5.29
C PRO A 92 -21.21 -37.06 -6.20
N ASP A 93 -21.27 -35.79 -5.79
CA ASP A 93 -21.88 -34.70 -6.54
C ASP A 93 -20.79 -33.74 -7.05
N PRO A 94 -20.62 -33.56 -8.38
CA PRO A 94 -19.61 -32.67 -8.94
C PRO A 94 -19.88 -31.18 -8.70
N LEU A 95 -21.06 -30.81 -8.17
CA LEU A 95 -21.40 -29.45 -7.79
C LEU A 95 -21.08 -29.14 -6.32
N VAL A 96 -20.70 -30.15 -5.53
CA VAL A 96 -20.30 -29.95 -4.14
C VAL A 96 -18.89 -29.39 -4.11
N GLU A 97 -18.72 -28.28 -3.40
CA GLU A 97 -17.43 -27.72 -3.03
C GLU A 97 -17.10 -28.06 -1.58
N VAL A 98 -15.82 -28.04 -1.22
CA VAL A 98 -15.39 -28.22 0.16
C VAL A 98 -15.89 -27.04 0.99
N GLY A 99 -16.77 -27.29 1.95
CA GLY A 99 -17.33 -26.22 2.77
C GLY A 99 -18.48 -26.66 3.65
N TRP A 100 -18.87 -25.80 4.59
CA TRP A 100 -20.02 -26.04 5.46
C TRP A 100 -21.33 -25.88 4.70
N ALA A 101 -22.26 -26.81 4.91
CA ALA A 101 -23.53 -26.82 4.20
C ALA A 101 -24.39 -25.61 4.59
N ALA A 102 -24.87 -24.85 3.61
CA ALA A 102 -25.75 -23.69 3.84
C ALA A 102 -27.08 -24.05 4.54
N TYR A 103 -27.54 -25.30 4.38
CA TYR A 103 -28.77 -25.81 5.00
C TYR A 103 -28.54 -26.40 6.40
N ASP A 104 -27.30 -26.72 6.77
CA ASP A 104 -26.93 -27.24 8.08
C ASP A 104 -25.48 -26.88 8.41
N ARG A 105 -25.32 -25.92 9.32
CA ARG A 105 -24.04 -25.40 9.78
C ARG A 105 -23.14 -26.43 10.50
N ASN A 106 -23.68 -27.59 10.84
CA ASN A 106 -22.92 -28.68 11.47
C ASN A 106 -22.50 -29.76 10.47
N THR A 107 -22.76 -29.57 9.18
CA THR A 107 -22.40 -30.51 8.12
C THR A 107 -21.29 -29.95 7.24
N LEU A 108 -20.12 -30.57 7.24
CA LEU A 108 -19.02 -30.28 6.33
C LEU A 108 -19.14 -31.17 5.08
N LEU A 109 -19.24 -30.54 3.91
CA LEU A 109 -19.31 -31.23 2.63
C LEU A 109 -17.92 -31.37 2.02
N ILE A 110 -17.65 -32.55 1.44
CA ILE A 110 -16.41 -32.88 0.75
C ILE A 110 -16.79 -33.58 -0.56
N PRO A 111 -16.38 -33.10 -1.74
CA PRO A 111 -16.60 -33.83 -2.97
C PRO A 111 -15.80 -35.14 -2.97
N SER A 112 -16.39 -36.23 -3.46
CA SER A 112 -15.66 -37.48 -3.65
C SER A 112 -14.45 -37.25 -4.58
N PRO A 113 -13.24 -37.66 -4.18
CA PRO A 113 -12.04 -37.44 -4.98
C PRO A 113 -12.07 -38.25 -6.29
N LEU A 114 -12.89 -39.30 -6.36
CA LEU A 114 -13.09 -40.13 -7.54
C LEU A 114 -13.86 -39.40 -8.66
N LEU A 115 -14.47 -38.24 -8.38
CA LEU A 115 -15.00 -37.34 -9.40
C LEU A 115 -13.89 -36.58 -10.15
N GLY A 116 -12.69 -36.52 -9.57
CA GLY A 116 -11.55 -35.79 -10.11
C GLY A 116 -10.31 -36.68 -10.29
N ARG A 117 -9.15 -36.11 -9.94
CA ARG A 117 -7.86 -36.80 -9.99
C ARG A 117 -7.53 -37.31 -8.59
N VAL A 118 -7.15 -38.58 -8.50
CA VAL A 118 -6.69 -39.19 -7.25
C VAL A 118 -5.23 -39.60 -7.40
N PRO A 119 -4.32 -39.20 -6.50
CA PRO A 119 -2.94 -39.69 -6.53
C PRO A 119 -2.88 -41.22 -6.56
N GLU A 120 -2.07 -41.81 -7.45
CA GLU A 120 -1.88 -43.28 -7.52
C GLU A 120 -1.23 -43.83 -6.24
N SER A 121 -0.53 -42.97 -5.47
CA SER A 121 -0.02 -43.28 -4.13
C SER A 121 -1.13 -43.59 -3.11
N GLY A 122 -2.36 -43.15 -3.37
CA GLY A 122 -3.47 -43.20 -2.42
C GLY A 122 -3.38 -42.14 -1.32
N GLU A 123 -2.40 -41.22 -1.40
CA GLU A 123 -2.33 -40.07 -0.52
C GLU A 123 -3.46 -39.08 -0.82
N THR A 124 -3.93 -38.39 0.22
CA THR A 124 -4.96 -37.36 0.05
C THR A 124 -4.35 -36.13 -0.62
N ASP A 125 -5.04 -35.59 -1.63
CA ASP A 125 -4.64 -34.38 -2.34
C ASP A 125 -4.29 -33.24 -1.36
N PRO A 126 -3.06 -32.69 -1.38
CA PRO A 126 -2.66 -31.57 -0.52
C PRO A 126 -3.60 -30.35 -0.62
N ALA A 127 -4.18 -30.08 -1.79
CA ALA A 127 -5.12 -28.98 -1.97
C ALA A 127 -6.41 -29.21 -1.17
N LEU A 128 -6.93 -30.45 -1.17
CA LEU A 128 -8.07 -30.84 -0.34
C LEU A 128 -7.73 -30.70 1.15
N ILE A 129 -6.53 -31.11 1.56
CA ILE A 129 -6.09 -31.01 2.95
C ILE A 129 -6.01 -29.55 3.41
N SER A 130 -5.39 -28.66 2.63
CA SER A 130 -5.36 -27.23 2.93
C SER A 130 -6.76 -26.63 3.02
N ALA A 131 -7.67 -26.98 2.08
CA ALA A 131 -9.05 -26.50 2.10
C ALA A 131 -9.81 -26.98 3.34
N LEU A 132 -9.65 -28.25 3.74
CA LEU A 132 -10.27 -28.78 4.95
C LEU A 132 -9.69 -28.14 6.22
N ALA A 133 -8.37 -27.92 6.28
CA ALA A 133 -7.74 -27.24 7.40
C ALA A 133 -8.32 -25.83 7.60
N GLU A 134 -8.50 -25.09 6.51
CA GLU A 134 -9.14 -23.78 6.51
C GLU A 134 -10.60 -23.86 7.02
N GLN A 135 -11.43 -24.76 6.47
CA GLN A 135 -12.84 -24.88 6.89
C GLN A 135 -12.99 -25.26 8.37
N ILE A 136 -12.13 -26.16 8.90
CA ILE A 136 -12.15 -26.54 10.31
C ILE A 136 -11.69 -25.37 11.19
N ALA A 137 -10.60 -24.68 10.82
CA ALA A 137 -10.09 -23.55 11.58
C ALA A 137 -11.10 -22.39 11.65
N THR A 138 -11.73 -22.04 10.52
CA THR A 138 -12.76 -21.00 10.45
C THR A 138 -13.93 -21.33 11.35
N ARG A 139 -14.47 -22.56 11.25
CA ARG A 139 -15.59 -22.99 12.09
C ARG A 139 -15.26 -22.97 13.57
N TRP A 140 -14.03 -23.32 13.91
CA TRP A 140 -13.56 -23.27 15.29
C TRP A 140 -13.50 -21.84 15.81
N GLY A 141 -12.96 -20.91 15.03
CA GLY A 141 -12.95 -19.48 15.35
C GLY A 141 -14.36 -18.93 15.55
N GLU A 142 -15.27 -19.21 14.64
CA GLU A 142 -16.69 -18.83 14.75
C GLU A 142 -17.36 -19.38 16.01
N THR A 143 -17.08 -20.64 16.37
CA THR A 143 -17.65 -21.27 17.56
C THR A 143 -17.17 -20.59 18.84
N LEU A 144 -15.93 -20.12 18.88
CA LEU A 144 -15.34 -19.50 20.06
C LEU A 144 -15.71 -18.02 20.20
N LEU A 145 -15.69 -17.27 19.11
CA LEU A 145 -15.78 -15.80 19.12
C LEU A 145 -17.06 -15.25 18.49
N GLY A 146 -17.92 -16.12 17.97
CA GLY A 146 -19.19 -15.78 17.34
C GLY A 146 -19.14 -15.95 15.81
N GLU A 147 -20.28 -16.37 15.24
CA GLU A 147 -20.41 -16.61 13.79
C GLU A 147 -20.37 -15.30 12.99
N GLN A 148 -20.95 -14.22 13.52
CA GLN A 148 -21.06 -12.92 12.86
C GLN A 148 -20.73 -11.79 13.85
N PRO A 149 -19.45 -11.63 14.25
CA PRO A 149 -19.03 -10.42 14.94
C PRO A 149 -19.29 -9.22 14.03
N ASP A 150 -19.48 -8.04 14.64
CA ASP A 150 -19.48 -6.78 13.90
C ASP A 150 -18.18 -6.72 13.06
N PRO A 151 -18.26 -6.52 11.73
CA PRO A 151 -17.09 -6.55 10.85
C PRO A 151 -16.03 -5.50 11.23
N TYR A 152 -16.41 -4.45 11.95
CA TYR A 152 -15.53 -3.39 12.44
C TYR A 152 -15.09 -3.58 13.89
N SER A 153 -15.40 -4.72 14.51
CA SER A 153 -14.99 -5.04 15.88
C SER A 153 -13.68 -5.83 15.95
N GLU A 154 -12.87 -5.54 16.97
CA GLU A 154 -11.61 -6.26 17.18
C GLU A 154 -11.82 -7.76 17.40
N VAL A 155 -13.01 -8.19 17.83
CA VAL A 155 -13.38 -9.60 17.93
C VAL A 155 -13.36 -10.28 16.56
N ALA A 156 -13.82 -9.60 15.50
CA ALA A 156 -13.74 -10.11 14.14
C ALA A 156 -12.27 -10.31 13.72
N TRP A 157 -11.42 -9.33 13.99
CA TRP A 157 -9.98 -9.43 13.71
C TRP A 157 -9.30 -10.56 14.49
N VAL A 158 -9.55 -10.69 15.80
CA VAL A 158 -8.98 -11.78 16.61
C VAL A 158 -9.44 -13.15 16.11
N ARG A 159 -10.70 -13.27 15.67
CA ARG A 159 -11.23 -14.51 15.08
C ARG A 159 -10.50 -14.89 13.80
N ASP A 160 -10.20 -13.91 12.95
CA ASP A 160 -9.50 -14.15 11.69
C ASP A 160 -8.03 -14.54 11.96
N GLU A 161 -7.35 -13.89 12.91
CA GLU A 161 -6.00 -14.29 13.35
C GLU A 161 -5.99 -15.69 13.99
N LEU A 162 -7.00 -16.03 14.79
CA LEU A 162 -7.15 -17.36 15.40
C LEU A 162 -7.33 -18.43 14.32
N THR A 163 -8.12 -18.13 13.29
CA THR A 163 -8.35 -19.00 12.14
C THR A 163 -7.03 -19.28 11.42
N LEU A 164 -6.23 -18.25 11.16
CA LEU A 164 -4.94 -18.39 10.50
C LEU A 164 -3.95 -19.19 11.33
N TRP A 165 -3.89 -18.93 12.63
CA TRP A 165 -3.03 -19.69 13.54
C TRP A 165 -3.40 -21.18 13.57
N LEU A 166 -4.69 -21.50 13.77
CA LEU A 166 -5.15 -22.89 13.78
C LEU A 166 -4.92 -23.58 12.44
N ARG A 167 -5.15 -22.87 11.32
CA ARG A 167 -4.84 -23.40 9.99
C ARG A 167 -3.35 -23.75 9.87
N HIS A 168 -2.46 -22.89 10.35
CA HIS A 168 -1.02 -23.17 10.37
C HIS A 168 -0.65 -24.36 11.27
N GLU A 169 -1.29 -24.51 12.42
CA GLU A 169 -1.11 -25.69 13.29
C GLU A 169 -1.60 -27.00 12.63
N PHE A 170 -2.60 -26.92 11.75
CA PHE A 170 -3.15 -28.07 11.02
C PHE A 170 -2.35 -28.42 9.77
N ASP A 171 -1.87 -27.38 9.08
CA ASP A 171 -1.10 -27.43 7.84
C ASP A 171 0.01 -26.37 7.90
N PRO A 172 1.25 -26.77 8.23
CA PRO A 172 2.39 -25.85 8.35
C PRO A 172 2.77 -25.12 7.05
N SER A 173 2.20 -25.50 5.89
CA SER A 173 2.38 -24.76 4.64
C SER A 173 1.52 -23.49 4.56
N ALA A 174 0.49 -23.37 5.42
CA ALA A 174 -0.33 -22.18 5.51
C ALA A 174 0.44 -21.00 6.13
N PRO A 175 0.10 -19.75 5.76
CA PRO A 175 0.72 -18.58 6.37
C PRO A 175 0.50 -18.54 7.89
N PRO A 176 1.52 -18.15 8.68
CA PRO A 176 1.34 -17.97 10.13
C PRO A 176 0.44 -16.75 10.44
N SER A 177 -0.17 -16.77 11.61
CA SER A 177 -0.83 -15.60 12.21
C SER A 177 0.22 -14.58 12.64
N GLY A 178 -0.04 -13.29 12.37
CA GLY A 178 0.82 -12.19 12.82
C GLY A 178 0.68 -11.92 14.33
N LEU A 179 -0.43 -12.37 14.92
CA LEU A 179 -0.73 -12.26 16.34
C LEU A 179 -0.26 -13.49 17.12
N PHE A 180 -0.85 -14.66 16.87
CA PHE A 180 -0.74 -15.81 17.76
C PHE A 180 0.60 -16.55 17.67
N ASN A 181 1.17 -16.71 16.47
CA ASN A 181 2.46 -17.39 16.33
C ASN A 181 3.57 -16.75 17.18
N PRO A 182 3.86 -15.44 17.06
CA PRO A 182 4.91 -14.85 17.88
C PRO A 182 4.55 -14.77 19.37
N LEU A 183 3.26 -14.61 19.72
CA LEU A 183 2.81 -14.68 21.11
C LEU A 183 3.09 -16.04 21.75
N VAL A 184 2.78 -17.12 21.04
CA VAL A 184 3.02 -18.49 21.51
C VAL A 184 4.51 -18.78 21.60
N GLU A 185 5.32 -18.27 20.67
CA GLU A 185 6.77 -18.38 20.72
C GLU A 185 7.36 -17.68 21.96
N ALA A 186 6.90 -16.47 22.28
CA ALA A 186 7.42 -15.67 23.37
C ALA A 186 6.90 -16.08 24.76
N TYR A 187 5.61 -16.43 24.89
CA TYR A 187 4.93 -16.65 26.17
C TYR A 187 4.42 -18.08 26.37
N GLY A 188 4.51 -18.93 25.34
CA GLY A 188 3.99 -20.29 25.35
C GLY A 188 2.49 -20.39 25.04
N PRO A 189 1.98 -21.59 24.69
CA PRO A 189 0.61 -21.78 24.21
C PRO A 189 -0.47 -21.56 25.28
N ALA A 190 -0.09 -21.55 26.57
CA ALA A 190 -1.04 -21.36 27.67
C ALA A 190 -1.66 -19.96 27.71
N ILE A 191 -1.06 -18.97 27.04
CA ILE A 191 -1.57 -17.60 26.99
C ILE A 191 -2.83 -17.48 26.12
N VAL A 192 -2.98 -18.36 25.12
CA VAL A 192 -4.06 -18.25 24.13
C VAL A 192 -5.44 -18.42 24.75
N PRO A 193 -5.71 -19.45 25.58
CA PRO A 193 -6.98 -19.56 26.28
C PRO A 193 -7.32 -18.36 27.17
N GLU A 194 -6.34 -17.81 27.89
CA GLU A 194 -6.54 -16.65 28.77
C GLU A 194 -6.90 -15.40 27.96
N TYR A 195 -6.21 -15.19 26.84
CA TYR A 195 -6.48 -14.10 25.92
C TYR A 195 -7.89 -14.20 25.32
N LEU A 196 -8.24 -15.36 24.75
CA LEU A 196 -9.56 -15.58 24.16
C LEU A 196 -10.70 -15.45 25.20
N ASP A 197 -10.45 -15.79 26.47
CA ASP A 197 -11.41 -15.58 27.54
C ASP A 197 -11.65 -14.10 27.87
N LEU A 198 -10.65 -13.24 27.75
CA LEU A 198 -10.82 -11.79 27.89
C LEU A 198 -11.59 -11.19 26.70
N ILE A 199 -11.24 -11.58 25.47
CA ILE A 199 -11.92 -11.11 24.25
C ILE A 199 -13.42 -11.44 24.32
N ARG A 200 -13.80 -12.65 24.71
CA ARG A 200 -15.21 -13.04 24.84
C ARG A 200 -15.95 -12.30 25.96
N ARG A 201 -15.23 -11.79 26.96
CA ARG A 201 -15.79 -10.92 28.00
C ARG A 201 -15.89 -9.45 27.57
N GLY A 202 -15.55 -9.15 26.31
CA GLY A 202 -15.66 -7.82 25.72
C GLY A 202 -14.44 -6.94 25.91
N ALA A 203 -13.29 -7.49 26.33
CA ALA A 203 -12.04 -6.73 26.32
C ALA A 203 -11.60 -6.48 24.87
N GLY A 204 -11.03 -5.30 24.61
CA GLY A 204 -10.36 -5.02 23.35
C GLY A 204 -9.13 -5.91 23.17
N ALA A 205 -8.72 -6.11 21.92
CA ALA A 205 -7.55 -6.89 21.53
C ALA A 205 -6.29 -6.47 22.29
N VAL A 206 -5.99 -5.17 22.29
CA VAL A 206 -4.76 -4.65 22.91
C VAL A 206 -4.80 -4.73 24.44
N PRO A 207 -5.84 -4.22 25.14
CA PRO A 207 -5.91 -4.35 26.61
C PRO A 207 -5.86 -5.80 27.09
N ALA A 208 -6.51 -6.72 26.35
CA ALA A 208 -6.47 -8.14 26.68
C ALA A 208 -5.05 -8.72 26.57
N LEU A 209 -4.26 -8.35 25.55
CA LEU A 209 -2.87 -8.78 25.41
C LEU A 209 -1.99 -8.25 26.54
N GLN A 210 -2.07 -6.96 26.86
CA GLN A 210 -1.30 -6.37 27.95
C GLN A 210 -1.65 -7.04 29.28
N GLN A 211 -2.92 -7.37 29.51
CA GLN A 211 -3.35 -8.04 30.73
C GLN A 211 -2.76 -9.45 30.87
N VAL A 212 -2.71 -10.26 29.80
CA VAL A 212 -2.20 -11.64 29.87
C VAL A 212 -0.67 -11.73 29.81
N THR A 213 -0.01 -10.78 29.16
CA THR A 213 1.46 -10.75 29.01
C THR A 213 2.16 -9.95 30.10
N GLY A 214 1.47 -8.97 30.70
CA GLY A 214 2.08 -7.96 31.56
C GLY A 214 3.04 -7.00 30.83
N THR A 215 3.06 -7.03 29.49
CA THR A 215 4.00 -6.28 28.64
C THR A 215 3.30 -5.11 27.97
N PRO A 216 3.88 -3.90 27.92
CA PRO A 216 3.32 -2.77 27.18
C PRO A 216 3.09 -3.12 25.71
N VAL A 217 2.02 -2.61 25.10
CA VAL A 217 1.64 -2.98 23.73
C VAL A 217 2.75 -2.71 22.70
N ALA A 218 3.49 -1.62 22.86
CA ALA A 218 4.60 -1.27 21.97
C ALA A 218 5.78 -2.25 22.04
N ASP A 219 5.91 -2.98 23.15
CA ASP A 219 6.97 -3.96 23.39
C ASP A 219 6.53 -5.41 23.13
N LEU A 220 5.26 -5.61 22.72
CA LEU A 220 4.76 -6.94 22.38
C LEU A 220 5.45 -7.45 21.12
N PRO A 221 5.86 -8.73 21.08
CA PRO A 221 6.59 -9.31 19.95
C PRO A 221 5.68 -9.63 18.75
N VAL A 222 4.56 -8.92 18.57
CA VAL A 222 3.57 -9.22 17.54
C VAL A 222 3.81 -8.37 16.29
N ASN A 223 3.42 -8.89 15.12
CA ASN A 223 3.43 -8.09 13.90
C ASN A 223 2.13 -7.26 13.83
N TRP A 224 2.26 -5.94 14.02
CA TRP A 224 1.14 -5.00 14.01
C TRP A 224 0.62 -4.64 12.61
N GLU A 225 1.31 -5.00 11.52
CA GLU A 225 0.92 -4.66 10.14
C GLU A 225 -0.52 -5.11 9.82
N ARG A 226 -0.89 -6.35 10.18
CA ARG A 226 -2.23 -6.88 9.92
C ARG A 226 -3.30 -6.22 10.78
N TYR A 227 -2.96 -5.85 12.01
CA TYR A 227 -3.86 -5.14 12.90
C TYR A 227 -4.11 -3.71 12.40
N PHE A 228 -3.06 -2.98 12.02
CA PHE A 228 -3.19 -1.65 11.43
C PHE A 228 -3.91 -1.69 10.08
N THR A 229 -3.66 -2.71 9.25
CA THR A 229 -4.42 -2.96 8.02
C THR A 229 -5.91 -3.10 8.34
N TYR A 230 -6.26 -4.00 9.27
CA TYR A 230 -7.64 -4.20 9.68
C TYR A 230 -8.30 -2.89 10.15
N ARG A 231 -7.61 -2.09 10.96
CA ARG A 231 -8.19 -0.85 11.50
C ARG A 231 -8.42 0.21 10.44
N LEU A 232 -7.46 0.43 9.54
CA LEU A 232 -7.64 1.37 8.43
C LEU A 232 -8.74 0.92 7.49
N ARG A 233 -8.85 -0.39 7.21
CA ARG A 233 -9.96 -0.95 6.42
C ARG A 233 -11.31 -0.71 7.08
N ALA A 234 -11.41 -0.97 8.38
CA ALA A 234 -12.64 -0.77 9.14
C ALA A 234 -13.03 0.71 9.19
N GLU A 235 -12.07 1.61 9.44
CA GLU A 235 -12.31 3.05 9.43
C GLU A 235 -12.77 3.55 8.05
N ALA A 236 -12.05 3.18 6.99
CA ALA A 236 -12.39 3.56 5.62
C ALA A 236 -13.77 3.02 5.19
N ALA A 237 -14.10 1.77 5.54
CA ALA A 237 -15.40 1.18 5.24
C ALA A 237 -16.54 1.90 5.97
N MET A 238 -16.37 2.20 7.26
CA MET A 238 -17.36 2.98 8.02
C MET A 238 -17.58 4.37 7.42
N ILE A 239 -16.51 5.05 7.00
CA ILE A 239 -16.60 6.36 6.34
C ILE A 239 -17.33 6.24 4.99
N ALA A 240 -17.01 5.22 4.18
CA ALA A 240 -17.66 4.97 2.89
C ALA A 240 -19.16 4.66 3.04
N GLU A 241 -19.56 4.04 4.15
CA GLU A 241 -20.96 3.77 4.51
C GLU A 241 -21.69 4.98 5.14
N GLY A 242 -20.99 6.09 5.39
CA GLY A 242 -21.54 7.33 5.92
C GLY A 242 -21.50 7.47 7.44
N PHE A 243 -20.76 6.60 8.15
CA PHE A 243 -20.60 6.59 9.60
C PHE A 243 -19.32 7.32 10.06
N THR A 244 -19.02 8.49 9.50
CA THR A 244 -17.77 9.23 9.76
C THR A 244 -17.57 9.60 11.24
N THR A 245 -18.66 9.89 11.97
CA THR A 245 -18.55 10.27 13.40
C THR A 245 -18.16 9.07 14.25
N GLU A 246 -18.82 7.94 14.00
CA GLU A 246 -18.57 6.67 14.68
C GLU A 246 -17.16 6.15 14.37
N ALA A 247 -16.71 6.26 13.11
CA ALA A 247 -15.35 5.93 12.70
C ALA A 247 -14.32 6.73 13.51
N ARG A 248 -14.48 8.07 13.59
CA ARG A 248 -13.60 8.94 14.38
C ARG A 248 -13.60 8.61 15.87
N LEU A 249 -14.74 8.19 16.44
CA LEU A 249 -14.83 7.80 17.85
C LEU A 249 -14.14 6.46 18.14
N LEU A 250 -14.23 5.51 17.21
CA LEU A 250 -13.70 4.16 17.38
C LEU A 250 -12.19 4.08 17.07
N PHE A 251 -11.76 4.71 15.98
CA PHE A 251 -10.40 4.56 15.46
C PHE A 251 -9.51 5.77 15.71
N GLY A 252 -10.10 6.96 15.74
CA GLY A 252 -9.39 8.21 15.90
C GLY A 252 -8.79 8.42 17.30
N ASP A 253 -7.69 9.16 17.32
CA ASP A 253 -7.03 9.66 18.51
C ASP A 253 -7.83 10.82 19.14
N PRO A 254 -8.39 10.65 20.36
CA PRO A 254 -9.15 11.70 21.02
C PRO A 254 -8.27 12.83 21.57
N GLU A 255 -6.96 12.61 21.72
CA GLU A 255 -6.03 13.58 22.30
C GLU A 255 -5.48 14.56 21.24
N ARG A 256 -5.70 14.28 19.95
CA ARG A 256 -5.19 15.11 18.86
C ARG A 256 -6.28 15.65 17.92
N THR A 257 -6.06 16.87 17.45
CA THR A 257 -7.02 17.63 16.65
C THR A 257 -6.36 18.22 15.42
N GLU A 258 -7.16 18.42 14.36
CA GLU A 258 -6.71 18.98 13.08
C GLU A 258 -6.12 20.39 13.20
N GLU A 259 -6.50 21.16 14.21
CA GLU A 259 -6.01 22.53 14.42
C GLU A 259 -4.48 22.58 14.60
N ASN A 260 -3.92 21.57 15.25
CA ASN A 260 -2.48 21.48 15.53
C ASN A 260 -1.78 20.40 14.68
N GLY A 261 -2.56 19.61 13.93
CA GLY A 261 -2.08 18.58 13.04
C GLY A 261 -1.24 19.12 11.89
N VAL A 262 -0.32 18.27 11.43
CA VAL A 262 0.19 18.31 10.07
C VAL A 262 -0.94 17.80 9.17
N VAL A 263 -1.07 18.40 7.98
CA VAL A 263 -2.08 17.94 7.00
C VAL A 263 -1.71 16.52 6.58
N ASP A 264 -2.59 15.59 6.89
CA ASP A 264 -2.42 14.18 6.55
C ASP A 264 -3.03 13.86 5.17
N ILE A 265 -2.55 12.80 4.54
CA ILE A 265 -3.25 12.17 3.44
C ILE A 265 -4.31 11.28 4.05
N ALA A 266 -5.55 11.74 4.01
CA ALA A 266 -6.71 11.03 4.55
C ALA A 266 -6.97 9.71 3.79
N THR A 267 -6.15 8.69 4.03
CA THR A 267 -6.21 7.37 3.38
C THR A 267 -7.56 6.72 3.62
N GLU A 268 -8.13 6.90 4.82
CA GLU A 268 -9.47 6.44 5.20
C GLU A 268 -10.59 7.07 4.35
N VAL A 269 -10.37 8.26 3.78
CA VAL A 269 -11.33 8.93 2.89
C VAL A 269 -11.03 8.62 1.42
N MET A 270 -9.76 8.46 1.07
CA MET A 270 -9.31 8.35 -0.33
C MET A 270 -9.24 6.92 -0.85
N ALA A 271 -9.12 5.91 0.02
CA ALA A 271 -8.89 4.53 -0.39
C ALA A 271 -10.17 3.75 -0.71
N VAL A 272 -10.05 2.75 -1.58
CA VAL A 272 -11.00 1.63 -1.61
C VAL A 272 -10.70 0.77 -0.36
N PRO A 273 -11.65 0.58 0.59
CA PRO A 273 -11.35 -0.04 1.88
C PRO A 273 -10.59 -1.37 1.75
N GLU A 274 -11.05 -2.30 0.92
CA GLU A 274 -10.46 -3.63 0.78
C GLU A 274 -9.06 -3.62 0.14
N SER A 275 -8.65 -2.50 -0.47
CA SER A 275 -7.34 -2.36 -1.08
C SER A 275 -6.24 -1.94 -0.10
N ILE A 276 -6.60 -1.43 1.08
CA ILE A 276 -5.62 -0.93 2.05
C ILE A 276 -4.76 -2.08 2.56
N GLU A 277 -3.44 -1.93 2.54
CA GLU A 277 -2.47 -2.92 3.03
C GLU A 277 -1.30 -2.21 3.68
N VAL A 278 -1.00 -2.55 4.94
CA VAL A 278 0.22 -2.07 5.62
C VAL A 278 1.38 -2.97 5.23
N GLN A 279 2.42 -2.39 4.63
CA GLN A 279 3.59 -3.08 4.12
C GLN A 279 4.75 -3.15 5.13
N GLY A 280 4.74 -2.25 6.11
CA GLY A 280 5.77 -2.16 7.14
C GLY A 280 5.40 -1.16 8.22
N VAL A 281 6.05 -1.28 9.39
CA VAL A 281 5.85 -0.36 10.51
C VAL A 281 7.21 0.07 11.05
N THR A 282 7.42 1.40 11.15
CA THR A 282 8.60 1.98 11.80
C THR A 282 8.19 2.71 13.06
N TYR A 283 8.91 2.50 14.17
CA TYR A 283 8.63 3.17 15.44
C TYR A 283 9.58 4.35 15.66
N PHE A 284 9.02 5.52 15.96
CA PHE A 284 9.79 6.71 16.26
C PHE A 284 9.02 7.63 17.23
N ASN A 285 9.69 8.11 18.29
CA ASN A 285 9.11 8.97 19.33
C ASN A 285 7.76 8.47 19.91
N GLY A 286 7.60 7.16 20.08
CA GLY A 286 6.36 6.57 20.61
C GLY A 286 5.19 6.50 19.61
N THR A 287 5.44 6.89 18.36
CA THR A 287 4.50 6.77 17.24
C THR A 287 4.94 5.64 16.32
N ALA A 288 3.99 4.81 15.89
CA ALA A 288 4.18 3.78 14.89
C ALA A 288 3.76 4.33 13.52
N TRP A 289 4.70 4.44 12.60
CA TRP A 289 4.50 4.91 11.24
C TRP A 289 4.27 3.71 10.32
N ALA A 290 3.02 3.45 9.97
CA ALA A 290 2.64 2.35 9.09
C ALA A 290 2.80 2.79 7.63
N GLU A 291 3.62 2.10 6.84
CA GLU A 291 3.69 2.28 5.38
C GLU A 291 2.48 1.62 4.74
N VAL A 292 1.59 2.39 4.14
CA VAL A 292 0.28 1.92 3.68
C VAL A 292 0.16 2.02 2.17
N TRP A 293 -0.10 0.89 1.52
CA TRP A 293 -0.44 0.79 0.11
C TRP A 293 -1.96 0.72 -0.08
N PHE A 294 -2.51 1.42 -1.07
CA PHE A 294 -3.94 1.35 -1.40
C PHE A 294 -4.27 1.82 -2.82
N TYR A 295 -5.45 1.45 -3.32
CA TYR A 295 -6.05 2.03 -4.52
C TYR A 295 -6.95 3.21 -4.18
N ARG A 296 -6.83 4.30 -4.93
CA ARG A 296 -7.68 5.48 -4.74
C ARG A 296 -9.10 5.28 -5.25
N GLN A 297 -10.09 5.73 -4.48
CA GLN A 297 -11.48 5.74 -4.87
C GLN A 297 -11.70 6.67 -6.08
N GLY A 298 -12.43 6.20 -7.10
CA GLY A 298 -12.78 6.98 -8.28
C GLY A 298 -11.66 7.20 -9.30
N ALA A 299 -10.44 6.68 -9.05
CA ALA A 299 -9.34 6.74 -10.00
C ALA A 299 -9.41 5.59 -11.02
N SER A 300 -8.77 5.76 -12.19
CA SER A 300 -8.63 4.67 -13.18
C SER A 300 -7.80 3.52 -12.61
N VAL A 301 -8.08 2.28 -13.05
CA VAL A 301 -7.32 1.08 -12.69
C VAL A 301 -5.81 1.35 -12.87
N GLY A 302 -5.06 1.40 -11.77
CA GLY A 302 -3.62 1.69 -11.77
C GLY A 302 -3.14 2.87 -10.90
N ASP A 303 -4.04 3.68 -10.31
CA ASP A 303 -3.66 4.80 -9.43
C ASP A 303 -3.52 4.34 -7.96
N ALA A 304 -2.58 3.43 -7.72
CA ALA A 304 -2.20 3.02 -6.38
C ALA A 304 -1.24 4.04 -5.76
N LEU A 305 -1.34 4.23 -4.44
CA LEU A 305 -0.46 5.09 -3.65
C LEU A 305 0.16 4.31 -2.50
N VAL A 306 1.29 4.82 -2.02
CA VAL A 306 1.89 4.46 -0.74
C VAL A 306 1.98 5.71 0.12
N THR A 307 1.47 5.66 1.34
CA THR A 307 1.53 6.75 2.35
C THR A 307 2.14 6.24 3.64
N PHE A 308 2.30 7.12 4.63
CA PHE A 308 2.56 6.72 6.01
C PHE A 308 1.41 7.18 6.90
N GLU A 309 0.80 6.24 7.61
CA GLU A 309 -0.28 6.51 8.56
C GLU A 309 0.25 6.34 9.99
N PRO A 310 0.17 7.38 10.84
CA PRO A 310 0.70 7.31 12.19
C PRO A 310 -0.32 6.70 13.15
N PHE A 311 0.18 5.83 14.03
CA PHE A 311 -0.56 5.22 15.12
C PHE A 311 0.13 5.51 16.45
N ARG A 312 -0.65 5.72 17.51
CA ARG A 312 -0.10 5.80 18.87
C ARG A 312 -0.92 5.03 19.88
N VAL A 313 -0.33 4.79 21.04
CA VAL A 313 -1.02 4.14 22.16
C VAL A 313 -1.67 5.21 23.02
N VAL A 314 -2.99 5.20 23.12
CA VAL A 314 -3.80 6.08 23.98
C VAL A 314 -4.76 5.20 24.75
N ASP A 315 -4.84 5.34 26.07
CA ASP A 315 -5.69 4.50 26.94
C ASP A 315 -5.55 2.98 26.67
N ASP A 316 -4.30 2.49 26.57
CA ASP A 316 -4.00 1.06 26.34
C ASP A 316 -4.60 0.50 25.04
N ARG A 317 -4.85 1.34 24.04
CA ARG A 317 -5.20 0.93 22.67
C ARG A 317 -4.34 1.68 21.68
N TRP A 318 -4.01 1.03 20.56
CA TRP A 318 -3.58 1.78 19.40
C TRP A 318 -4.74 2.68 18.95
N VAL A 319 -4.45 3.87 18.42
CA VAL A 319 -5.40 4.78 17.75
C VAL A 319 -4.75 5.32 16.48
N HIS A 320 -5.54 5.44 15.42
CA HIS A 320 -5.13 6.18 14.22
C HIS A 320 -5.09 7.66 14.61
N THR A 321 -3.96 8.33 14.37
CA THR A 321 -3.73 9.67 14.92
C THR A 321 -3.35 10.67 13.85
N LEU A 322 -3.44 11.96 14.19
CA LEU A 322 -2.85 13.02 13.40
C LEU A 322 -1.40 13.23 13.81
N ALA A 323 -0.53 13.31 12.82
CA ALA A 323 0.86 13.63 13.02
C ALA A 323 1.02 15.10 13.48
N TYR A 324 1.83 15.34 14.50
CA TYR A 324 2.23 16.67 14.96
C TYR A 324 3.73 16.86 14.69
N PHE A 325 4.19 18.11 14.62
CA PHE A 325 5.60 18.42 14.35
C PHE A 325 6.58 17.72 15.32
N GLU A 326 6.21 17.57 16.58
CA GLU A 326 7.02 16.89 17.60
C GLU A 326 7.25 15.39 17.31
N ASP A 327 6.41 14.75 16.49
CA ASP A 327 6.58 13.35 16.14
C ASP A 327 7.71 13.13 15.13
N TRP A 328 8.18 14.17 14.44
CA TRP A 328 9.32 14.08 13.51
C TRP A 328 10.67 14.14 14.23
N GLY A 329 10.68 14.57 15.49
CA GLY A 329 11.90 14.72 16.29
C GLY A 329 12.64 16.02 16.02
N ASP A 330 13.88 16.09 16.53
CA ASP A 330 14.68 17.32 16.44
C ASP A 330 15.07 17.64 14.99
N LEU A 331 15.22 18.94 14.70
CA LEU A 331 15.73 19.40 13.41
C LEU A 331 17.26 19.20 13.37
N LEU A 332 17.72 18.48 12.35
CA LEU A 332 19.12 18.25 12.03
C LEU A 332 19.53 19.11 10.83
N ASP A 333 20.79 19.54 10.78
CA ASP A 333 21.35 20.23 9.62
C ASP A 333 22.67 19.63 9.14
N GLU A 334 22.78 19.47 7.83
CA GLU A 334 24.01 19.14 7.11
C GLU A 334 24.40 20.31 6.20
N ARG A 335 25.71 20.55 6.06
CA ARG A 335 26.23 21.66 5.25
C ARG A 335 27.32 21.21 4.32
N SER A 336 27.26 21.72 3.11
CA SER A 336 28.28 21.63 2.07
C SER A 336 28.59 23.04 1.54
N PRO A 337 29.51 23.21 0.57
CA PRO A 337 29.91 24.54 0.13
C PRO A 337 28.78 25.41 -0.45
N HIS A 338 27.77 24.80 -1.08
CA HIS A 338 26.70 25.51 -1.77
C HIS A 338 25.30 25.15 -1.26
N VAL A 339 25.15 24.02 -0.56
CA VAL A 339 23.87 23.52 -0.09
C VAL A 339 23.87 23.43 1.45
N THR A 340 22.79 23.91 2.07
CA THR A 340 22.44 23.59 3.45
C THR A 340 21.18 22.73 3.42
N LEU A 341 21.22 21.56 4.06
CA LEU A 341 20.12 20.61 4.12
C LEU A 341 19.66 20.50 5.57
N ALA A 342 18.44 20.94 5.85
CA ALA A 342 17.78 20.76 7.13
C ALA A 342 16.67 19.71 7.00
N TYR A 343 16.55 18.81 7.97
CA TYR A 343 15.57 17.73 7.99
C TYR A 343 15.36 17.25 9.42
N HIS A 344 14.25 16.58 9.70
CA HIS A 344 14.00 16.06 11.05
C HIS A 344 14.57 14.65 11.25
N GLU A 345 14.79 14.24 12.50
CA GLU A 345 15.31 12.92 12.86
C GLU A 345 14.57 11.75 12.20
N LEU A 346 13.24 11.82 12.08
CA LEU A 346 12.44 10.80 11.39
C LEU A 346 12.84 10.62 9.92
N ASP A 347 13.28 11.69 9.25
CA ASP A 347 13.71 11.69 7.85
C ASP A 347 15.18 11.26 7.67
N ALA A 348 15.94 11.01 8.75
CA ALA A 348 17.38 10.84 8.67
C ALA A 348 17.84 9.67 7.79
N SER A 349 17.11 8.54 7.80
CA SER A 349 17.41 7.41 6.93
C SER A 349 17.11 7.71 5.45
N ALA A 350 16.10 8.55 5.19
CA ALA A 350 15.73 8.98 3.85
C ALA A 350 16.73 9.97 3.25
N THR A 351 17.45 10.73 4.08
CA THR A 351 18.44 11.72 3.64
C THR A 351 19.83 11.16 3.42
N GLU A 352 20.07 9.87 3.72
CA GLU A 352 21.39 9.25 3.51
C GLU A 352 21.89 9.45 2.07
N GLY A 353 23.06 10.08 1.92
CA GLY A 353 23.67 10.37 0.62
C GLY A 353 22.98 11.45 -0.22
N LEU A 354 21.91 12.08 0.28
CA LEU A 354 21.18 13.14 -0.43
C LEU A 354 22.07 14.36 -0.67
N MET A 355 22.82 14.81 0.34
CA MET A 355 23.69 16.00 0.23
C MET A 355 24.66 15.93 -0.96
N ALA A 356 25.32 14.79 -1.16
CA ALA A 356 26.25 14.60 -2.28
C ALA A 356 25.55 14.70 -3.64
N LYS A 357 24.31 14.20 -3.75
CA LYS A 357 23.51 14.31 -4.98
C LYS A 357 23.05 15.74 -5.22
N LEU A 358 22.67 16.47 -4.16
CA LEU A 358 22.27 17.88 -4.25
C LEU A 358 23.43 18.76 -4.71
N GLU A 359 24.63 18.58 -4.17
CA GLU A 359 25.83 19.31 -4.62
C GLU A 359 26.17 19.01 -6.09
N ALA A 360 26.06 17.76 -6.52
CA ALA A 360 26.27 17.40 -7.92
C ALA A 360 25.23 18.06 -8.85
N ALA A 361 23.94 17.99 -8.48
CA ALA A 361 22.86 18.62 -9.24
C ALA A 361 22.97 20.15 -9.25
N TYR A 362 23.33 20.77 -8.12
CA TYR A 362 23.59 22.21 -8.03
C TYR A 362 24.75 22.60 -8.95
N GLY A 363 25.88 21.89 -8.91
CA GLY A 363 27.03 22.18 -9.75
C GLY A 363 26.74 22.09 -11.24
N GLN A 364 25.93 21.11 -11.65
CA GLN A 364 25.46 20.99 -13.03
C GLN A 364 24.53 22.15 -13.41
N ALA A 365 23.50 22.43 -12.61
CA ALA A 365 22.54 23.49 -12.89
C ALA A 365 23.19 24.88 -12.95
N VAL A 366 24.14 25.17 -12.05
CA VAL A 366 24.91 26.41 -12.09
C VAL A 366 25.72 26.54 -13.38
N SER A 367 26.33 25.45 -13.85
CA SER A 367 27.06 25.43 -15.12
C SER A 367 26.12 25.64 -16.31
N ASP A 368 25.02 24.89 -16.36
CA ASP A 368 24.11 24.86 -17.50
C ASP A 368 23.25 26.14 -17.61
N PHE A 369 22.95 26.79 -16.48
CA PHE A 369 22.25 28.08 -16.44
C PHE A 369 23.19 29.29 -16.44
N GLY A 370 24.50 29.08 -16.30
CA GLY A 370 25.49 30.16 -16.26
C GLY A 370 25.40 31.03 -15.02
N LEU A 371 25.02 30.46 -13.88
CA LEU A 371 24.92 31.12 -12.57
C LEU A 371 26.32 31.33 -11.96
N SER A 372 26.44 32.26 -11.01
CA SER A 372 27.68 32.48 -10.26
C SER A 372 27.65 31.73 -8.92
N PRO A 373 28.42 30.63 -8.74
CA PRO A 373 28.38 29.83 -7.51
C PRO A 373 28.90 30.55 -6.26
N ALA A 374 29.71 31.61 -6.43
CA ALA A 374 30.18 32.43 -5.31
C ALA A 374 29.11 33.38 -4.77
N ALA A 375 28.03 33.59 -5.51
CA ALA A 375 26.96 34.54 -5.18
C ALA A 375 25.66 33.85 -4.77
N LEU A 376 25.57 32.52 -4.87
CA LEU A 376 24.32 31.78 -4.72
C LEU A 376 24.52 30.52 -3.86
N SER A 377 23.66 30.35 -2.88
CA SER A 377 23.58 29.13 -2.06
C SER A 377 22.13 28.65 -2.02
N VAL A 378 21.93 27.36 -1.78
CA VAL A 378 20.60 26.75 -1.65
C VAL A 378 20.41 26.30 -0.22
N SER A 379 19.27 26.65 0.38
CA SER A 379 18.85 26.13 1.68
C SER A 379 17.63 25.25 1.49
N VAL A 380 17.84 23.94 1.61
CA VAL A 380 16.81 22.92 1.52
C VAL A 380 16.30 22.61 2.92
N LEU A 381 14.99 22.62 3.10
CA LEU A 381 14.29 22.15 4.30
C LEU A 381 13.33 21.02 3.92
N ILE A 382 13.54 19.85 4.50
CA ILE A 382 12.58 18.74 4.48
C ILE A 382 11.69 18.91 5.72
N THR A 383 10.40 19.13 5.49
CA THR A 383 9.45 19.53 6.54
C THR A 383 8.17 18.72 6.44
N PRO A 384 7.49 18.44 7.56
CA PRO A 384 6.20 17.75 7.54
C PRO A 384 5.08 18.59 6.91
N SER A 385 5.21 19.93 6.80
CA SER A 385 4.13 20.79 6.33
C SER A 385 4.50 21.66 5.14
N SER A 386 3.54 21.85 4.22
CA SER A 386 3.66 22.80 3.12
C SER A 386 3.26 24.23 3.52
N GLN A 387 2.78 24.45 4.75
CA GLN A 387 2.33 25.76 5.21
C GLN A 387 3.51 26.74 5.36
N PRO A 388 3.52 27.86 4.63
CA PRO A 388 4.59 28.85 4.73
C PRO A 388 4.66 29.45 6.14
N GLY A 389 5.85 29.51 6.74
CA GLY A 389 6.13 30.34 7.92
C GLY A 389 6.11 29.65 9.29
N ARG A 390 5.81 28.34 9.38
CA ARG A 390 6.09 27.58 10.62
C ARG A 390 7.58 27.32 10.79
N GLU A 391 8.26 27.00 9.69
CA GLU A 391 9.71 26.84 9.63
C GLU A 391 10.19 27.58 8.37
N ALA A 392 11.26 28.36 8.53
CA ALA A 392 11.94 28.99 7.41
C ALA A 392 13.31 28.32 7.25
N PRO A 393 13.77 28.09 6.01
CA PRO A 393 15.13 27.61 5.78
C PRO A 393 16.12 28.55 6.50
N VAL A 394 17.00 27.98 7.33
CA VAL A 394 17.96 28.77 8.09
C VAL A 394 18.98 29.34 7.11
N ALA A 395 18.97 30.66 6.91
CA ALA A 395 19.98 31.31 6.10
C ALA A 395 21.38 31.06 6.72
N PRO A 396 22.37 30.60 5.95
CA PRO A 396 23.72 30.43 6.46
C PRO A 396 24.24 31.76 7.02
N GLU A 397 24.57 31.77 8.32
CA GLU A 397 25.14 32.96 8.97
C GLU A 397 26.47 33.35 8.31
N GLY A 398 26.57 34.61 7.87
CA GLY A 398 27.84 35.24 7.51
C GLY A 398 28.28 35.19 6.04
N GLN A 399 27.42 34.78 5.11
CA GLN A 399 27.72 34.85 3.67
C GLN A 399 26.86 35.91 2.99
N GLY A 400 27.49 36.86 2.29
CA GLY A 400 26.79 37.84 1.45
C GLY A 400 26.21 37.25 0.16
N ALA A 401 26.14 35.91 0.06
CA ALA A 401 25.52 35.21 -1.05
C ALA A 401 24.00 35.25 -0.91
N ALA A 402 23.30 35.32 -2.04
CA ALA A 402 21.87 35.10 -2.06
C ALA A 402 21.58 33.65 -1.66
N VAL A 403 20.51 33.45 -0.89
CA VAL A 403 20.05 32.14 -0.43
C VAL A 403 18.74 31.84 -1.16
N VAL A 404 18.70 30.72 -1.86
CA VAL A 404 17.50 30.20 -2.53
C VAL A 404 16.82 29.21 -1.57
N PRO A 405 15.67 29.56 -0.97
CA PRO A 405 14.96 28.66 -0.08
C PRO A 405 14.23 27.58 -0.89
N VAL A 406 14.38 26.33 -0.47
CA VAL A 406 13.70 25.16 -1.04
C VAL A 406 13.02 24.41 0.10
N ALA A 407 11.70 24.26 0.03
CA ALA A 407 10.93 23.46 0.97
C ALA A 407 10.42 22.19 0.28
N VAL A 408 10.63 21.05 0.91
CA VAL A 408 10.24 19.72 0.41
C VAL A 408 9.44 19.03 1.49
N LEU A 409 8.31 18.44 1.13
CA LEU A 409 7.53 17.65 2.08
C LEU A 409 8.27 16.37 2.46
N SER A 410 8.25 16.03 3.75
CA SER A 410 8.72 14.75 4.24
C SER A 410 7.98 13.60 3.53
N PRO A 411 8.66 12.49 3.19
CA PRO A 411 8.02 11.28 2.69
C PRO A 411 6.99 10.69 3.67
N TYR A 412 7.09 11.01 4.97
CA TYR A 412 6.13 10.62 6.01
C TYR A 412 4.87 11.52 6.05
N ALA A 413 4.86 12.62 5.32
CA ALA A 413 3.72 13.53 5.17
C ALA A 413 3.25 13.63 3.70
N SER A 414 3.64 12.67 2.86
CA SER A 414 3.35 12.71 1.42
C SER A 414 3.09 11.32 0.83
N GLY A 415 2.41 11.31 -0.31
CA GLY A 415 2.05 10.10 -1.04
C GLY A 415 3.07 9.83 -2.12
N ARG A 416 3.50 8.57 -2.23
CA ARG A 416 4.44 8.12 -3.26
C ARG A 416 3.83 7.00 -4.10
N ARG A 417 4.49 6.71 -5.22
CA ARG A 417 4.11 5.59 -6.09
C ARG A 417 4.59 4.26 -5.48
N PRO A 418 3.84 3.17 -5.70
CA PRO A 418 4.32 1.84 -5.35
C PRO A 418 5.67 1.52 -5.99
N GLY A 419 6.55 0.87 -5.23
CA GLY A 419 7.88 0.49 -5.69
C GLY A 419 8.95 1.59 -5.64
N VAL A 420 8.57 2.84 -5.35
CA VAL A 420 9.53 3.92 -5.10
C VAL A 420 9.88 3.96 -3.62
N SER A 421 11.17 3.80 -3.29
CA SER A 421 11.63 3.88 -1.90
C SER A 421 11.53 5.30 -1.33
N VAL A 422 11.48 5.42 -0.01
CA VAL A 422 11.47 6.71 0.71
C VAL A 422 12.66 7.60 0.31
N GLN A 423 13.87 7.03 0.24
CA GLN A 423 15.10 7.72 -0.14
C GLN A 423 15.09 8.16 -1.62
N GLU A 424 14.58 7.32 -2.51
CA GLU A 424 14.44 7.65 -3.93
C GLU A 424 13.42 8.77 -4.15
N TYR A 425 12.25 8.67 -3.53
CA TYR A 425 11.22 9.72 -3.56
C TYR A 425 11.78 11.06 -3.13
N LEU A 426 12.46 11.09 -1.97
CA LEU A 426 13.03 12.30 -1.41
C LEU A 426 14.13 12.86 -2.30
N THR A 427 15.03 12.00 -2.81
CA THR A 427 16.08 12.41 -3.77
C THR A 427 15.47 13.11 -4.99
N LEU A 428 14.51 12.47 -5.66
CA LEU A 428 13.91 12.99 -6.89
C LEU A 428 13.17 14.30 -6.64
N THR A 429 12.36 14.34 -5.57
CA THR A 429 11.54 15.52 -5.23
C THR A 429 12.40 16.70 -4.81
N THR A 430 13.45 16.48 -4.01
CA THR A 430 14.35 17.55 -3.57
C THR A 430 15.16 18.12 -4.73
N ILE A 431 15.71 17.27 -5.61
CA ILE A 431 16.41 17.75 -6.81
C ILE A 431 15.45 18.55 -7.69
N GLN A 432 14.25 18.03 -7.95
CA GLN A 432 13.22 18.74 -8.71
C GLN A 432 12.95 20.13 -8.13
N LYS A 433 12.64 20.22 -6.83
CA LYS A 433 12.32 21.49 -6.17
C LYS A 433 13.50 22.45 -6.16
N MET A 434 14.72 21.95 -5.98
CA MET A 434 15.92 22.76 -6.06
C MET A 434 16.11 23.39 -7.45
N ILE A 435 15.98 22.60 -8.52
CA ILE A 435 16.11 23.11 -9.89
C ILE A 435 15.01 24.13 -10.20
N GLU A 436 13.74 23.82 -9.86
CA GLU A 436 12.62 24.75 -10.02
C GLU A 436 12.90 26.10 -9.32
N SER A 437 13.40 26.07 -8.08
CA SER A 437 13.72 27.27 -7.32
C SER A 437 14.93 28.04 -7.87
N LEU A 438 15.96 27.35 -8.37
CA LEU A 438 17.13 28.00 -8.99
C LEU A 438 16.75 28.74 -10.27
N VAL A 439 15.97 28.11 -11.16
CA VAL A 439 15.48 28.76 -12.39
C VAL A 439 14.60 29.94 -12.01
N ALA A 440 13.62 29.74 -11.12
CA ALA A 440 12.72 30.79 -10.67
C ALA A 440 13.45 32.00 -10.06
N TYR A 441 14.52 31.76 -9.30
CA TYR A 441 15.36 32.82 -8.75
C TYR A 441 16.05 33.62 -9.85
N GLU A 442 16.67 32.94 -10.82
CA GLU A 442 17.42 33.62 -11.90
C GLU A 442 16.50 34.38 -12.86
N VAL A 443 15.31 33.83 -13.15
CA VAL A 443 14.37 34.50 -14.06
C VAL A 443 13.50 35.56 -13.35
N ALA A 444 13.66 35.79 -12.04
CA ALA A 444 12.87 36.79 -11.34
C ALA A 444 13.05 38.20 -11.99
N PRO A 445 11.96 38.99 -12.18
CA PRO A 445 10.61 38.82 -11.62
C PRO A 445 9.66 37.97 -12.49
N PHE A 446 10.14 37.22 -13.48
CA PHE A 446 9.31 36.36 -14.30
C PHE A 446 8.59 35.28 -13.45
N PRO A 447 7.32 34.93 -13.73
CA PRO A 447 6.55 34.05 -12.86
C PRO A 447 7.17 32.64 -12.77
N PRO A 448 7.29 32.06 -11.56
CA PRO A 448 7.90 30.73 -11.37
C PRO A 448 7.11 29.60 -12.03
N HIS A 449 5.80 29.76 -12.15
CA HIS A 449 4.87 28.79 -12.75
C HIS A 449 4.66 29.00 -14.25
N HIS A 450 5.43 29.89 -14.88
CA HIS A 450 5.31 30.13 -16.30
C HIS A 450 5.75 28.88 -17.10
N PRO A 451 5.08 28.51 -18.20
CA PRO A 451 5.43 27.32 -18.99
C PRO A 451 6.90 27.26 -19.42
N LEU A 452 7.53 28.39 -19.74
CA LEU A 452 8.97 28.45 -20.07
C LEU A 452 9.88 28.17 -18.87
N THR A 453 9.52 28.68 -17.69
CA THR A 453 10.27 28.40 -16.45
C THR A 453 10.19 26.92 -16.11
N VAL A 454 8.99 26.33 -16.23
CA VAL A 454 8.77 24.89 -16.06
C VAL A 454 9.53 24.07 -17.12
N ALA A 455 9.52 24.49 -18.38
CA ALA A 455 10.25 23.83 -19.46
C ALA A 455 11.77 23.84 -19.27
N LEU A 456 12.33 24.97 -18.84
CA LEU A 456 13.77 25.10 -18.52
C LEU A 456 14.16 24.20 -17.34
N ALA A 457 13.34 24.17 -16.29
CA ALA A 457 13.56 23.26 -15.16
C ALA A 457 13.45 21.78 -15.61
N GLY A 458 12.45 21.44 -16.42
CA GLY A 458 12.26 20.10 -16.97
C GLY A 458 13.43 19.64 -17.85
N TRP A 459 13.98 20.53 -18.67
CA TRP A 459 15.17 20.25 -19.48
C TRP A 459 16.39 19.88 -18.62
N GLU A 460 16.63 20.62 -17.53
CA GLU A 460 17.74 20.32 -16.62
C GLU A 460 17.51 19.01 -15.84
N LEU A 461 16.28 18.75 -15.42
CA LEU A 461 15.93 17.51 -14.72
C LEU A 461 16.17 16.27 -15.59
N GLU A 462 15.85 16.32 -16.88
CA GLU A 462 16.14 15.21 -17.78
C GLU A 462 17.64 14.96 -17.96
N ARG A 463 18.45 16.02 -17.99
CA ARG A 463 19.92 15.89 -18.03
C ARG A 463 20.49 15.29 -16.76
N LEU A 464 19.84 15.53 -15.62
CA LEU A 464 20.14 14.90 -14.34
C LEU A 464 19.60 13.47 -14.23
N GLY A 465 18.87 12.97 -15.25
CA GLY A 465 18.22 11.66 -15.22
C GLY A 465 17.04 11.60 -14.24
N VAL A 466 16.48 12.74 -13.86
CA VAL A 466 15.32 12.87 -12.98
C VAL A 466 14.08 12.99 -13.84
N THR A 467 13.28 11.92 -13.92
CA THR A 467 11.98 11.96 -14.59
C THR A 467 10.94 12.52 -13.62
N PRO A 468 10.30 13.67 -13.90
CA PRO A 468 9.31 14.25 -13.00
C PRO A 468 8.13 13.28 -12.80
N PRO A 469 7.63 13.10 -11.57
CA PRO A 469 6.49 12.21 -11.30
C PRO A 469 5.25 12.57 -12.14
N ALA A 470 4.99 13.86 -12.36
CA ALA A 470 3.81 14.35 -13.07
C ALA A 470 3.82 14.07 -14.59
N ALA A 471 4.99 13.87 -15.21
CA ALA A 471 5.13 13.71 -16.67
C ALA A 471 4.50 12.42 -17.23
N GLN A 472 4.11 11.48 -16.37
CA GLN A 472 3.56 10.18 -16.78
C GLN A 472 2.03 10.14 -16.91
N ASN A 473 1.30 11.13 -16.35
CA ASN A 473 -0.16 11.07 -16.24
C ASN A 473 -0.92 11.93 -17.26
N VAL A 474 -0.23 12.74 -18.05
CA VAL A 474 -0.87 13.54 -19.11
C VAL A 474 -0.82 12.73 -20.40
N THR A 475 -1.91 12.05 -20.75
CA THR A 475 -2.04 11.49 -22.10
C THR A 475 -2.19 12.65 -23.09
N PRO A 476 -1.28 12.81 -24.07
CA PRO A 476 -1.31 13.93 -25.00
C PRO A 476 -2.66 14.06 -25.74
N GLU A 477 -3.34 12.93 -25.96
CA GLU A 477 -4.54 12.81 -26.77
C GLU A 477 -5.73 13.68 -26.30
N ALA A 478 -5.86 13.98 -25.00
CA ALA A 478 -6.96 14.79 -24.48
C ALA A 478 -6.81 16.30 -24.79
N PHE A 479 -5.58 16.77 -25.01
CA PHE A 479 -5.26 18.20 -25.10
C PHE A 479 -4.94 18.69 -26.53
N ILE A 480 -4.72 17.77 -27.48
CA ILE A 480 -4.36 18.08 -28.88
C ILE A 480 -5.53 18.68 -29.71
N SER A 481 -6.74 18.80 -29.16
CA SER A 481 -7.91 19.24 -29.94
C SER A 481 -8.00 20.74 -30.22
N GLN A 482 -7.17 21.58 -29.59
CA GLN A 482 -7.14 23.04 -29.84
C GLN A 482 -5.79 23.48 -30.44
N PRO A 483 -5.79 24.23 -31.56
CA PRO A 483 -4.56 24.81 -32.08
C PRO A 483 -3.98 25.79 -31.05
N PHE A 484 -2.76 25.52 -30.61
CA PHE A 484 -2.00 26.35 -29.69
C PHE A 484 -0.96 27.15 -30.47
N SER A 485 -0.82 28.44 -30.18
CA SER A 485 0.23 29.29 -30.73
C SER A 485 1.22 29.62 -29.61
N ILE A 486 2.50 29.48 -29.92
CA ILE A 486 3.57 29.66 -28.93
C ILE A 486 3.72 31.14 -28.51
N GLU A 487 3.23 32.06 -29.34
CA GLU A 487 3.12 33.48 -29.01
C GLU A 487 2.24 33.71 -27.77
N THR A 488 1.25 32.85 -27.52
CA THR A 488 0.36 32.95 -26.36
C THR A 488 1.07 32.69 -25.02
N LEU A 489 2.32 32.22 -25.04
CA LEU A 489 3.18 32.18 -23.86
C LEU A 489 3.52 33.59 -23.37
N TRP A 490 3.47 34.63 -24.21
CA TRP A 490 3.58 36.03 -23.79
C TRP A 490 2.22 36.72 -23.90
N ALA A 491 1.83 37.50 -22.89
CA ALA A 491 0.60 38.29 -23.00
C ALA A 491 0.77 39.45 -23.99
N GLU A 492 -0.26 39.69 -24.81
CA GLU A 492 -0.30 40.81 -25.77
C GLU A 492 -0.22 42.21 -25.11
N ASP A 493 -0.59 42.32 -23.83
CA ASP A 493 -0.69 43.60 -23.10
C ASP A 493 0.41 43.81 -22.04
N GLY A 494 1.44 42.95 -21.97
CA GLY A 494 2.49 43.01 -20.93
C GLY A 494 2.02 42.64 -19.51
N ASN A 495 0.72 42.46 -19.30
CA ASN A 495 0.17 41.76 -18.14
C ASN A 495 0.27 40.26 -18.40
N MET A 496 1.35 39.63 -17.91
CA MET A 496 1.50 38.17 -17.92
C MET A 496 0.15 37.54 -17.51
N PRO A 497 -0.43 36.65 -18.34
CA PRO A 497 -1.69 36.02 -17.98
C PRO A 497 -1.46 35.37 -16.62
N GLY A 498 -2.43 35.47 -15.72
CA GLY A 498 -2.42 34.62 -14.53
C GLY A 498 -2.53 33.18 -15.02
N PHE A 499 -1.40 32.56 -15.36
CA PHE A 499 -1.28 31.12 -15.56
C PHE A 499 -1.48 30.50 -14.18
N THR A 500 -2.72 30.48 -13.73
CA THR A 500 -3.10 29.76 -12.54
C THR A 500 -2.93 28.28 -12.87
N HIS A 501 -2.10 27.60 -12.08
CA HIS A 501 -2.07 26.15 -12.08
C HIS A 501 -3.51 25.63 -11.97
N GLY A 502 -3.92 24.77 -12.91
CA GLY A 502 -5.26 24.17 -12.94
C GLY A 502 -6.19 24.63 -14.08
N THR A 503 -5.75 25.50 -15.00
CA THR A 503 -6.51 25.69 -16.25
C THR A 503 -6.29 24.50 -17.18
N ALA A 504 -7.32 24.14 -17.96
CA ALA A 504 -7.25 23.01 -18.90
C ALA A 504 -6.17 23.19 -20.00
N THR A 505 -5.62 24.39 -20.17
CA THR A 505 -4.58 24.69 -21.16
C THR A 505 -3.16 24.59 -20.62
N ALA A 506 -2.95 24.53 -19.30
CA ALA A 506 -1.62 24.51 -18.70
C ALA A 506 -0.70 23.38 -19.24
N PRO A 507 -1.16 22.11 -19.37
CA PRO A 507 -0.31 21.03 -19.87
C PRO A 507 0.11 21.22 -21.34
N ALA A 508 -0.77 21.78 -22.17
CA ALA A 508 -0.46 22.04 -23.58
C ALA A 508 0.59 23.16 -23.71
N ASN A 509 0.48 24.21 -22.89
CA ASN A 509 1.44 25.31 -22.86
C ASN A 509 2.82 24.84 -22.38
N GLU A 510 2.86 24.01 -21.34
CA GLU A 510 4.09 23.40 -20.82
C GLU A 510 4.76 22.52 -21.87
N LEU A 511 3.98 21.68 -22.58
CA LEU A 511 4.50 20.86 -23.67
C LEU A 511 5.05 21.71 -24.82
N ALA A 512 4.33 22.76 -25.23
CA ALA A 512 4.78 23.65 -26.31
C ALA A 512 6.06 24.41 -25.93
N ALA A 513 6.12 24.95 -24.71
CA ALA A 513 7.33 25.56 -24.17
C ALA A 513 8.49 24.55 -24.15
N ARG A 514 8.21 23.30 -23.77
CA ARG A 514 9.23 22.25 -23.73
C ARG A 514 9.77 21.91 -25.12
N VAL A 515 8.90 21.71 -26.10
CA VAL A 515 9.29 21.46 -27.49
C VAL A 515 10.15 22.62 -28.03
N LEU A 516 9.83 23.87 -27.69
CA LEU A 516 10.66 25.01 -28.08
C LEU A 516 12.05 24.95 -27.44
N ILE A 517 12.16 24.69 -26.14
CA ILE A 517 13.47 24.57 -25.49
C ILE A 517 14.29 23.43 -26.11
N ASP A 518 13.69 22.26 -26.33
CA ASP A 518 14.37 21.13 -26.93
C ASP A 518 14.85 21.45 -28.36
N LEU A 519 14.03 22.12 -29.18
CA LEU A 519 14.40 22.56 -30.53
C LEU A 519 15.56 23.57 -30.50
N LEU A 520 15.51 24.54 -29.59
CA LEU A 520 16.57 25.53 -29.44
C LEU A 520 17.89 24.88 -29.01
N VAL A 521 17.84 23.90 -28.10
CA VAL A 521 19.02 23.16 -27.65
C VAL A 521 19.54 22.24 -28.74
N GLU A 522 18.68 21.57 -29.51
CA GLU A 522 19.09 20.74 -30.65
C GLU A 522 19.84 21.57 -31.71
N ARG A 523 19.33 22.78 -32.01
CA ARG A 523 19.88 23.64 -33.07
C ARG A 523 21.10 24.45 -32.63
N TYR A 524 21.10 24.99 -31.41
CA TYR A 524 22.13 25.92 -30.92
C TYR A 524 23.03 25.35 -29.82
N GLY A 525 22.74 24.13 -29.35
CA GLY A 525 23.47 23.44 -28.29
C GLY A 525 23.08 23.87 -26.86
N PRO A 526 23.44 23.08 -25.83
CA PRO A 526 23.15 23.40 -24.42
C PRO A 526 23.68 24.76 -23.96
N GLN A 527 24.76 25.26 -24.57
CA GLN A 527 25.33 26.57 -24.28
C GLN A 527 24.41 27.76 -24.61
N ALA A 528 23.29 27.53 -25.29
CA ALA A 528 22.24 28.53 -25.52
C ALA A 528 21.44 28.85 -24.25
N ILE A 529 21.31 27.89 -23.32
CA ILE A 529 20.46 28.00 -22.13
C ILE A 529 20.81 29.20 -21.24
N PRO A 530 22.08 29.50 -20.91
CA PRO A 530 22.42 30.68 -20.11
C PRO A 530 21.94 31.99 -20.72
N ALA A 531 21.98 32.11 -22.06
CA ALA A 531 21.51 33.31 -22.74
C ALA A 531 19.97 33.39 -22.70
N LEU A 532 19.30 32.26 -22.95
CA LEU A 532 17.84 32.15 -22.89
C LEU A 532 17.30 32.53 -21.50
N ILE A 533 17.92 32.02 -20.43
CA ILE A 533 17.53 32.35 -19.05
C ILE A 533 17.78 33.84 -18.76
N ARG A 534 18.96 34.36 -19.09
CA ARG A 534 19.35 35.74 -18.77
C ARG A 534 18.40 36.79 -19.34
N TYR A 535 17.93 36.60 -20.58
CA TYR A 535 17.10 37.61 -21.25
C TYR A 535 15.59 37.39 -21.06
N LEU A 536 15.16 36.25 -20.54
CA LEU A 536 13.74 35.96 -20.33
C LEU A 536 12.98 37.02 -19.50
N PRO A 537 13.51 37.54 -18.37
CA PRO A 537 12.76 38.45 -17.49
C PRO A 537 12.48 39.81 -18.12
N ASP A 538 13.35 40.25 -19.03
CA ASP A 538 13.31 41.57 -19.68
C ASP A 538 12.66 41.53 -21.07
N SER A 539 12.22 40.34 -21.52
CA SER A 539 11.70 40.15 -22.87
C SER A 539 10.19 40.36 -22.92
N ILE A 540 9.73 41.18 -23.87
CA ILE A 540 8.31 41.55 -23.99
C ILE A 540 7.51 40.66 -24.94
N SER A 541 8.19 39.83 -25.73
CA SER A 541 7.58 38.87 -26.66
C SER A 541 8.55 37.71 -26.94
N LEU A 542 8.04 36.65 -27.57
CA LEU A 542 8.86 35.53 -28.04
C LEU A 542 9.96 36.00 -29.02
N ASP A 543 9.62 36.84 -29.99
CA ASP A 543 10.59 37.35 -30.98
C ASP A 543 11.67 38.22 -30.33
N ASP A 544 11.31 39.10 -29.38
CA ASP A 544 12.28 39.89 -28.60
C ASP A 544 13.20 38.98 -27.78
N TRP A 545 12.65 37.95 -27.13
CA TRP A 545 13.41 36.99 -26.35
C TRP A 545 14.43 36.22 -27.19
N LEU A 546 14.00 35.67 -28.33
CA LEU A 546 14.86 34.91 -29.24
C LEU A 546 15.93 35.80 -29.88
N SER A 547 15.56 37.02 -30.26
CA SER A 547 16.47 37.98 -30.87
C SER A 547 17.57 38.41 -29.89
N ARG A 548 17.23 38.68 -28.63
CA ARG A 548 18.22 39.02 -27.60
C ARG A 548 19.09 37.84 -27.19
N SER A 549 18.51 36.65 -27.11
CA SER A 549 19.20 35.46 -26.62
C SER A 549 20.12 34.85 -27.67
N LEU A 550 19.64 34.73 -28.91
CA LEU A 550 20.28 33.94 -29.97
C LEU A 550 20.49 34.73 -31.28
N GLY A 551 19.95 35.94 -31.39
CA GLY A 551 20.03 36.74 -32.62
C GLY A 551 19.13 36.25 -33.74
N ILE A 552 18.04 35.55 -33.41
CA ILE A 552 17.11 34.94 -34.37
C ILE A 552 15.67 35.45 -34.16
N GLY A 553 14.84 35.37 -35.21
CA GLY A 553 13.40 35.67 -35.12
C GLY A 553 12.52 34.42 -35.05
N THR A 554 11.23 34.61 -34.77
CA THR A 554 10.25 33.49 -34.75
C THR A 554 10.13 32.77 -36.08
N ALA A 555 10.26 33.48 -37.20
CA ALA A 555 10.23 32.92 -38.56
C ALA A 555 11.37 31.93 -38.86
N GLU A 556 12.39 31.83 -38.00
CA GLU A 556 13.45 30.83 -38.13
C GLU A 556 13.16 29.53 -37.39
N ILE A 557 12.10 29.52 -36.57
CA ILE A 557 11.63 28.41 -35.73
C ILE A 557 10.36 27.78 -36.32
N GLU A 558 9.45 28.60 -36.88
CA GLU A 558 8.30 28.17 -37.68
C GLU A 558 8.71 27.52 -39.01
#